data_AF-A0A1G5SGW1-F1
#
_entry.id   AF-A0A1G5SGW1-F1
#
_cell.length_a   1.000
_cell.length_b   1.000
_cell.length_c   1.000
_cell.angle_alpha   90.00
_cell.angle_beta   90.00
_cell.angle_gamma   90.00
#
_symmetry.space_group_name_H-M   'P 1'
#
loop_
_entity.id
_entity.type
_entity.pdbx_description
1 polymer ?
#
loop_
_entity_poly.entity_id
_entity_poly.type
_entity_poly.pdbx_seq_one_letter_code
_entity_poly.pdbx_strand_id
1 'polypeptide(L)' 'MKGYLANSRIELVFLPPYAPNLNLIGRFWKFFKKTVLYERYYETFYQFKTACNNFFAGLDQYHASLRSLLTDCFQIIGHA' A
#
# COMPACT_ATOMS: atom_id res chain seq x y z
N MET A 1 13.50 -22.19 3.48
CA MET A 1 13.85 -20.77 3.26
C MET A 1 14.13 -20.58 1.78
N LYS A 2 13.52 -19.59 1.10
CA LYS A 2 13.64 -19.47 -0.36
C LYS A 2 15.08 -19.07 -0.72
N GLY A 3 15.77 -19.89 -1.52
CA GLY A 3 17.22 -19.77 -1.77
C GLY A 3 17.70 -18.43 -2.31
N TYR A 4 16.82 -17.65 -2.95
CA TYR A 4 17.16 -16.30 -3.46
C TYR A 4 17.39 -15.25 -2.37
N LEU A 5 17.01 -15.52 -1.11
CA LEU A 5 17.25 -14.61 0.02
C LEU A 5 18.57 -14.88 0.75
N ALA A 6 19.27 -15.97 0.41
CA ALA A 6 20.43 -16.46 1.17
C ALA A 6 21.57 -15.43 1.30
N ASN A 7 21.75 -14.57 0.29
CA ASN A 7 22.78 -13.53 0.29
C ASN A 7 22.20 -12.12 0.47
N SER A 8 20.92 -12.01 0.83
CA SER A 8 20.22 -10.73 0.98
C SER A 8 20.21 -10.28 2.44
N ARG A 9 20.12 -8.96 2.68
CA ARG A 9 19.89 -8.37 4.01
C ARG A 9 18.41 -8.28 4.37
N ILE A 10 17.58 -9.13 3.79
CA ILE A 10 16.11 -9.07 3.93
C ILE A 10 15.70 -10.00 5.06
N GLU A 11 15.04 -9.45 6.07
CA GLU A 11 14.39 -10.21 7.14
C GLU A 11 12.91 -10.44 6.80
N LEU A 12 12.44 -11.67 6.97
CA LEU A 12 11.03 -12.02 6.78
C LEU A 12 10.30 -11.92 8.12
N VAL A 13 9.45 -10.91 8.26
CA VAL A 13 8.59 -10.74 9.42
C VAL A 13 7.30 -11.53 9.20
N PHE A 14 6.94 -12.38 10.17
CA PHE A 14 5.68 -13.12 10.14
C PHE A 14 4.50 -12.19 10.40
N LEU A 15 3.45 -12.30 9.56
CA LEU A 15 2.18 -11.63 9.76
C LEU A 15 1.09 -12.69 10.02
N PRO A 16 0.31 -12.59 11.10
CA PRO A 16 -0.77 -13.54 11.34
C PRO A 16 -1.82 -13.49 10.21
N PRO A 17 -2.48 -14.63 9.92
CA PRO A 17 -3.54 -14.68 8.93
C PRO A 17 -4.70 -13.75 9.34
N TYR A 18 -5.38 -13.17 8.35
CA TYR A 18 -6.54 -12.28 8.55
C TYR A 18 -6.28 -11.08 9.47
N ALA A 19 -5.06 -10.53 9.46
CA ALA A 19 -4.74 -9.28 10.16
C ALA A 19 -4.67 -8.08 9.19
N PRO A 20 -5.81 -7.64 8.60
CA PRO A 20 -5.84 -6.55 7.63
C PRO A 20 -5.36 -5.24 8.26
N ASN A 21 -5.55 -5.07 9.56
CA ASN A 21 -5.12 -3.90 10.29
C ASN A 21 -3.59 -3.79 10.27
N LEU A 22 -2.87 -4.88 10.53
CA LEU A 22 -1.39 -4.95 10.58
C LEU A 22 -0.72 -4.84 9.20
N ASN A 23 -1.49 -4.96 8.12
CA ASN A 23 -0.96 -4.90 6.76
C ASN A 23 -0.94 -3.46 6.22
N LEU A 24 0.11 -2.69 6.54
CA LEU A 24 0.28 -1.30 6.11
C LEU A 24 0.21 -1.12 4.58
N ILE A 25 0.80 -2.05 3.81
CA ILE A 25 0.77 -1.96 2.34
C ILE A 25 -0.67 -2.09 1.81
N GLY A 26 -1.55 -2.81 2.51
CA GLY A 26 -2.97 -2.87 2.18
C GLY A 26 -3.67 -1.50 2.28
N ARG A 27 -3.32 -0.69 3.28
CA ARG A 27 -3.85 0.69 3.43
C ARG A 27 -3.36 1.59 2.31
N PHE A 28 -2.07 1.50 1.99
CA PHE A 28 -1.49 2.21 0.86
C PHE A 28 -2.21 1.84 -0.44
N TRP A 29 -2.44 0.55 -0.70
CA TRP A 29 -3.18 0.12 -1.89
C TRP A 29 -4.62 0.63 -1.94
N LYS A 30 -5.30 0.73 -0.80
CA LYS A 30 -6.63 1.35 -0.73
C LYS A 30 -6.56 2.83 -1.12
N PHE A 31 -5.56 3.56 -0.63
CA PHE A 31 -5.32 4.96 -1.00
C PHE A 31 -5.02 5.11 -2.49
N PHE A 32 -4.06 4.33 -3.00
CA PHE A 32 -3.72 4.29 -4.43
C PHE A 32 -4.96 4.06 -5.30
N LYS A 33 -5.76 3.03 -4.99
CA LYS A 33 -6.99 2.74 -5.74
C LYS A 33 -7.96 3.92 -5.70
N LYS A 34 -8.12 4.57 -4.54
CA LYS A 34 -8.96 5.76 -4.44
C LYS A 34 -8.42 6.92 -5.29
N THR A 35 -7.12 7.14 -5.35
CA THR A 35 -6.55 8.28 -6.08
C THR A 35 -6.47 8.05 -7.59
N VAL A 36 -6.15 6.82 -8.00
CA VAL A 36 -5.92 6.47 -9.42
C VAL A 36 -7.17 5.95 -10.11
N LEU A 37 -8.03 5.20 -9.43
CA LEU A 37 -9.17 4.51 -10.06
C LEU A 37 -10.53 5.13 -9.75
N TYR A 38 -10.66 5.92 -8.68
CA TYR A 38 -11.96 6.48 -8.32
C TYR A 38 -12.40 7.50 -9.37
N GLU A 39 -13.64 7.35 -9.87
CA GLU A 39 -14.28 8.22 -10.88
C GLU A 39 -13.49 8.36 -12.20
N ARG A 40 -12.54 7.45 -12.48
CA ARG A 40 -11.70 7.49 -13.68
C ARG A 40 -11.79 6.19 -14.45
N TYR A 41 -12.20 6.30 -15.71
CA TYR A 41 -12.11 5.23 -16.69
C TYR A 41 -10.89 5.45 -17.57
N TYR A 42 -10.10 4.40 -17.77
CA TYR A 42 -8.96 4.40 -18.68
C TYR A 42 -9.31 3.52 -19.87
N GLU A 43 -9.38 4.12 -21.05
CA GLU A 43 -9.77 3.40 -22.28
C GLU A 43 -8.68 2.42 -22.73
N THR A 44 -7.42 2.75 -22.45
CA THR A 44 -6.27 1.92 -22.83
C THR A 44 -5.39 1.59 -21.64
N PHE A 45 -4.70 0.44 -21.74
CA PHE A 45 -3.69 0.05 -20.76
C PHE A 45 -2.59 1.11 -20.62
N TYR A 46 -2.21 1.78 -21.70
CA TYR A 46 -1.20 2.82 -21.69
C TYR A 46 -1.62 4.01 -20.79
N GLN A 47 -2.87 4.45 -20.90
CA GLN A 47 -3.40 5.53 -20.05
C GLN A 47 -3.39 5.11 -18.57
N PHE A 48 -3.85 3.89 -18.27
CA PHE A 48 -3.82 3.36 -16.90
C PHE A 48 -2.39 3.29 -16.35
N LYS A 49 -1.45 2.73 -17.11
CA LYS A 49 -0.02 2.65 -16.71
C LYS A 49 0.57 4.03 -16.46
N THR A 50 0.26 5.00 -17.32
CA THR A 50 0.71 6.38 -17.18
C THR A 50 0.17 7.01 -15.90
N ALA A 51 -1.12 6.82 -15.59
CA ALA A 51 -1.71 7.31 -14.35
C ALA A 51 -1.07 6.69 -13.11
N CYS A 52 -0.77 5.39 -13.13
CA CYS A 52 -0.01 4.72 -12.07
C CYS A 52 1.37 5.37 -11.89
N ASN A 53 2.13 5.53 -12.97
CA ASN A 53 3.47 6.13 -12.91
C ASN A 53 3.43 7.57 -12.37
N ASN A 54 2.46 8.37 -12.82
CA ASN A 54 2.30 9.75 -12.35
C ASN A 54 1.95 9.81 -10.86
N PHE A 55 1.11 8.90 -10.38
CA PHE A 55 0.82 8.78 -8.95
C PHE A 55 2.09 8.51 -8.14
N PHE A 56 2.93 7.56 -8.57
CA PHE A 56 4.16 7.21 -7.87
C PHE A 56 5.24 8.30 -7.97
N ALA A 57 5.35 8.97 -9.11
CA ALA A 57 6.27 10.09 -9.30
C ALA A 57 5.89 11.31 -8.44
N GLY A 58 4.60 11.49 -8.15
CA GLY A 58 4.09 12.59 -7.34
C GLY A 58 3.78 12.23 -5.90
N LEU A 59 4.41 11.21 -5.30
CA LEU A 59 4.06 10.79 -3.93
C LEU A 59 4.23 11.89 -2.87
N ASP A 60 5.18 12.80 -3.08
CA ASP A 60 5.46 13.90 -2.14
C ASP A 60 4.22 14.78 -1.91
N GLN A 61 3.36 14.95 -2.92
CA GLN A 61 2.11 15.72 -2.79
C GLN A 61 1.13 15.09 -1.80
N TYR A 62 1.26 13.79 -1.54
CA TYR A 62 0.43 13.04 -0.60
C TYR A 62 1.11 12.80 0.74
N HIS A 63 2.31 13.34 0.97
CA HIS A 63 3.13 13.00 2.14
C HIS A 63 2.40 13.16 3.47
N ALA A 64 1.67 14.26 3.67
CA ALA A 64 0.88 14.48 4.90
C ALA A 64 -0.23 13.42 5.08
N SER A 65 -1.00 13.15 4.01
CA SER A 65 -2.07 12.15 4.02
C SER A 65 -1.54 10.74 4.22
N LEU A 66 -0.43 10.39 3.57
CA LEU A 66 0.23 9.11 3.71
C LEU A 66 0.81 8.92 5.12
N ARG A 67 1.42 9.95 5.69
CA ARG A 67 1.93 9.92 7.07
C ARG A 67 0.82 9.69 8.09
N SER A 68 -0.35 10.28 7.88
CA SER A 68 -1.52 10.02 8.73
C SER A 68 -2.14 8.64 8.53
N LEU A 69 -2.05 8.07 7.32
CA LEU A 69 -2.69 6.81 6.97
C LEU A 69 -1.84 5.58 7.33
N LEU A 70 -0.52 5.70 7.15
CA LEU A 70 0.47 4.63 7.35
C LEU A 70 1.04 4.68 8.78
N THR A 71 0.16 4.76 9.77
CA THR A 71 0.54 4.75 11.19
C THR A 71 0.41 3.35 11.79
N ASP A 72 1.26 3.07 12.77
CA ASP A 72 1.23 1.84 13.58
C ASP A 72 0.14 1.87 14.67
N CYS A 73 -0.71 2.92 14.69
CA CYS A 73 -1.85 3.02 15.60
C CYS A 73 -3.01 2.16 15.05
N PHE A 74 -2.90 0.85 15.22
CA PHE A 74 -3.95 -0.09 14.86
C PHE A 74 -5.13 0.04 15.84
N GLN A 75 -6.36 0.16 15.32
CA GLN A 75 -7.54 0.12 16.17
C GLN A 75 -7.63 -1.25 16.85
N ILE A 76 -7.56 -1.26 18.18
CA ILE A 76 -7.75 -2.47 18.98
C ILE A 76 -9.27 -2.74 19.03
N ILE A 77 -9.71 -3.80 18.37
CA ILE A 77 -11.10 -4.26 18.45
C ILE A 77 -11.15 -5.26 19.61
N GLY A 78 -11.31 -4.76 20.83
CA GLY A 78 -11.62 -5.59 21.99
C GLY A 78 -13.15 -5.70 22.14
N HIS A 79 -13.69 -6.91 22.11
CA HIS A 79 -15.03 -7.16 22.63
C HIS A 79 -14.92 -7.20 24.17
N ALA A 80 -15.72 -6.38 24.85
CA ALA A 80 -16.07 -6.61 26.26
C ALA A 80 -17.02 -7.80 26.36
#